data_AF-A0A7L5ULW1-F1
#
_entry.id   AF-A0A7L5ULW1-F1
#
_cell.length_a   1.000
_cell.length_b   1.000
_cell.length_c   1.000
_cell.angle_alpha   90.00
_cell.angle_beta   90.00
_cell.angle_gamma   90.00
#
_symmetry.space_group_name_H-M   'P 1'
#
loop_
_entity.id
_entity.type
_entity.pdbx_description
1 polymer ?
#
loop_
_entity_poly.entity_id
_entity_poly.type
_entity_poly.pdbx_seq_one_letter_code
_entity_poly.pdbx_strand_id
1 'polypeptide(L)'
;MNKTKSFWYRWLLVAVFTILGLFTATSANAANVNYQALKYGTNETSMASSYYVRPAQVTVSGNQYVVTMTIHTAANLGQWPVTVNSINGQAPQNVSKTQGDGGYNYTYSFTAKSLNGVISSAIYVSIPNVYTANHNISFKFDTSQLPALNGKSAKVGSTQTSSAGTSSQAASVAGANDPQLQQKLKKLNAQAKSQSQAASKKESRLAKKTLEQNVQAQAANDRNQKLFYYVLIGGCLGLVIIIAAATYFVVNAKKKLPRH
;
A
#
# COMPACT_ATOMS: atom_id res chain seq x y z
N MET A 1 -8.28 -39.98 48.60
CA MET A 1 -8.05 -38.53 48.32
C MET A 1 -6.67 -38.39 47.69
N ASN A 2 -6.39 -37.83 46.52
CA ASN A 2 -7.15 -37.07 45.53
C ASN A 2 -6.59 -37.40 44.12
N LYS A 3 -7.37 -38.11 43.28
CA LYS A 3 -7.09 -38.27 41.84
C LYS A 3 -8.05 -37.39 41.05
N THR A 4 -7.83 -36.08 41.02
CA THR A 4 -8.68 -35.15 40.22
C THR A 4 -7.93 -34.01 39.53
N LYS A 5 -6.59 -33.96 39.58
CA LYS A 5 -5.81 -32.86 38.96
C LYS A 5 -5.24 -33.15 37.56
N SER A 6 -5.55 -34.30 36.96
CA SER A 6 -5.01 -34.67 35.63
C SER A 6 -5.97 -34.43 34.47
N PHE A 7 -7.25 -34.11 34.73
CA PHE A 7 -8.25 -34.00 33.65
C PHE A 7 -8.26 -32.64 32.96
N TRP A 8 -7.88 -31.57 33.67
CA TRP A 8 -7.88 -30.20 33.16
C TRP A 8 -6.72 -29.88 32.20
N TYR A 9 -5.58 -30.55 32.35
CA TYR A 9 -4.40 -30.28 31.50
C TYR A 9 -4.52 -30.87 30.09
N ARG A 10 -5.33 -31.93 29.92
CA ARG A 10 -5.56 -32.59 28.62
C ARG A 10 -6.51 -31.82 27.72
N TRP A 11 -7.38 -30.98 28.28
CA TRP A 11 -8.26 -30.08 27.51
C TRP A 11 -7.58 -28.75 27.15
N LEU A 12 -6.58 -28.31 27.91
CA LEU A 12 -5.80 -27.11 27.58
C LEU A 12 -4.84 -27.35 26.40
N LEU A 13 -4.26 -28.55 26.27
CA LEU A 13 -3.36 -28.88 25.16
C LEU A 13 -4.08 -29.06 23.81
N VAL A 14 -5.36 -29.46 23.82
CA VAL A 14 -6.17 -29.56 22.59
C VAL A 14 -6.62 -28.18 22.08
N ALA A 15 -6.81 -27.21 22.98
CA ALA A 15 -7.14 -25.83 22.60
C ALA A 15 -5.94 -25.04 22.02
N VAL A 16 -4.70 -25.43 22.34
CA VAL A 16 -3.50 -24.80 21.77
C VAL A 16 -3.19 -25.31 20.36
N PHE A 17 -3.59 -26.54 20.01
CA PHE A 17 -3.37 -27.10 18.67
C PHE A 17 -4.43 -26.72 17.62
N THR A 18 -5.64 -26.31 18.03
CA THR A 18 -6.70 -25.88 17.09
C THR A 18 -6.59 -24.42 16.64
N ILE A 19 -5.78 -23.59 17.31
CA ILE A 19 -5.47 -22.22 16.86
C ILE A 19 -4.40 -22.22 15.74
N LEU A 20 -3.69 -23.33 15.54
CA LEU A 20 -2.65 -23.49 14.52
C LEU A 20 -3.13 -24.11 13.20
N GLY A 21 -4.44 -24.05 12.91
CA GLY A 21 -5.06 -24.74 11.76
C GLY A 21 -5.73 -23.85 10.71
N LEU A 22 -5.77 -22.53 10.86
CA LEU A 22 -6.54 -21.62 9.97
C LEU A 22 -5.75 -20.43 9.40
N PHE A 23 -4.43 -20.53 9.32
CA PHE A 23 -3.66 -19.72 8.38
C PHE A 23 -3.37 -20.55 7.13
N THR A 24 -4.39 -20.75 6.30
CA THR A 24 -4.12 -21.01 4.89
C THR A 24 -3.52 -19.72 4.34
N ALA A 25 -2.18 -19.65 4.33
CA ALA A 25 -1.47 -18.66 3.54
C ALA A 25 -1.87 -18.92 2.09
N THR A 26 -2.86 -18.19 1.60
CA THR A 26 -3.06 -18.04 0.16
C THR A 26 -1.73 -17.55 -0.36
N SER A 27 -1.07 -18.38 -1.18
CA SER A 27 0.15 -18.03 -1.87
C SER A 27 -0.18 -16.89 -2.83
N ALA A 28 -0.16 -15.66 -2.32
CA ALA A 28 -0.19 -14.48 -3.15
C ALA A 28 1.11 -14.50 -3.94
N ASN A 29 1.03 -14.68 -5.26
CA ASN A 29 2.19 -14.61 -6.14
C ASN A 29 2.87 -13.25 -5.94
N ALA A 30 4.00 -13.26 -5.22
CA ALA A 30 4.77 -12.07 -4.91
C ALA A 30 5.89 -11.94 -5.96
N ALA A 31 5.96 -10.79 -6.61
CA ALA A 31 7.04 -10.43 -7.53
C ALA A 31 7.84 -9.25 -6.98
N ASN A 32 9.15 -9.30 -7.23
CA ASN A 32 10.06 -8.19 -7.00
C ASN A 32 10.01 -7.29 -8.24
N VAL A 33 9.46 -6.08 -8.11
CA VAL A 33 9.22 -5.18 -9.23
C VAL A 33 10.10 -3.94 -9.08
N ASN A 34 11.00 -3.74 -10.05
CA ASN A 34 11.83 -2.54 -10.08
C ASN A 34 11.00 -1.30 -10.45
N TYR A 35 11.46 -0.13 -10.05
CA TYR A 35 10.77 1.13 -10.34
C TYR A 35 11.72 2.33 -10.27
N GLN A 36 11.28 3.44 -10.84
CA GLN A 36 11.97 4.72 -10.79
C GLN A 36 11.15 5.72 -9.97
N ALA A 37 11.81 6.46 -9.09
CA ALA A 37 11.25 7.65 -8.45
C ALA A 37 11.63 8.89 -9.27
N LEU A 38 10.64 9.64 -9.71
CA LEU A 38 10.73 10.73 -10.67
C LEU A 38 10.28 12.05 -10.03
N LYS A 39 10.83 13.18 -10.50
CA LYS A 39 10.31 14.50 -10.16
C LYS A 39 8.87 14.58 -10.65
N TYR A 40 7.99 15.17 -9.85
CA TYR A 40 6.56 15.16 -10.10
C TYR A 40 6.20 15.68 -11.49
N GLY A 41 5.41 14.90 -12.23
CA GLY A 41 4.94 15.27 -13.57
C GLY A 41 6.00 15.24 -14.66
N THR A 42 7.20 14.69 -14.40
CA THR A 42 8.29 14.61 -15.37
C THR A 42 8.85 13.18 -15.49
N ASN A 43 9.78 12.98 -16.42
CA ASN A 43 10.56 11.74 -16.55
C ASN A 43 11.97 11.84 -15.93
N GLU A 44 12.27 12.92 -15.22
CA GLU A 44 13.57 13.10 -14.58
C GLU A 44 13.63 12.38 -13.23
N THR A 45 14.78 11.79 -12.89
CA THR A 45 14.97 11.15 -11.59
C THR A 45 14.81 12.16 -10.45
N SER A 46 14.05 11.78 -9.42
CA SER A 46 13.88 12.58 -8.21
C SER A 46 15.09 12.43 -7.27
N MET A 47 15.41 13.49 -6.54
CA MET A 47 16.33 13.41 -5.39
C MET A 47 15.85 12.40 -4.34
N ALA A 48 14.53 12.16 -4.27
CA ALA A 48 13.97 11.15 -3.37
C ALA A 48 14.41 9.72 -3.72
N SER A 49 14.86 9.46 -4.95
CA SER A 49 15.19 8.13 -5.46
C SER A 49 16.23 7.37 -4.62
N SER A 50 17.15 8.08 -3.98
CA SER A 50 18.18 7.47 -3.11
C SER A 50 17.62 6.91 -1.81
N TYR A 51 16.46 7.36 -1.35
CA TYR A 51 15.84 6.92 -0.10
C TYR A 51 14.83 5.78 -0.29
N TYR A 52 14.41 5.53 -1.54
CA TYR A 52 13.47 4.46 -1.86
C TYR A 52 14.22 3.15 -2.11
N VAL A 53 13.97 2.16 -1.26
CA VAL A 53 14.54 0.81 -1.39
C VAL A 53 13.93 0.12 -2.60
N ARG A 54 14.79 -0.49 -3.43
CA ARG A 54 14.39 -1.25 -4.62
C ARG A 54 14.84 -2.71 -4.50
N PRO A 55 14.10 -3.66 -5.08
CA PRO A 55 12.80 -3.51 -5.75
C PRO A 55 11.61 -3.36 -4.76
N ALA A 56 10.43 -3.04 -5.28
CA ALA A 56 9.18 -3.10 -4.52
C ALA A 56 8.60 -4.52 -4.53
N GLN A 57 7.87 -4.91 -3.49
CA GLN A 57 7.14 -6.17 -3.49
C GLN A 57 5.73 -5.96 -4.05
N VAL A 58 5.35 -6.74 -5.04
CA VAL A 58 4.02 -6.69 -5.66
C VAL A 58 3.33 -8.02 -5.51
N THR A 59 2.16 -8.01 -4.88
CA THR A 59 1.27 -9.18 -4.77
C THR A 59 -0.07 -8.87 -5.42
N VAL A 60 -0.90 -9.90 -5.60
CA VAL A 60 -2.26 -9.75 -6.12
C VAL A 60 -3.25 -10.10 -5.04
N SER A 61 -4.20 -9.19 -4.79
CA SER A 61 -5.35 -9.43 -3.92
C SER A 61 -6.63 -9.10 -4.67
N GLY A 62 -7.43 -10.13 -4.92
CA GLY A 62 -8.58 -10.04 -5.82
C GLY A 62 -8.14 -9.65 -7.24
N ASN A 63 -8.62 -8.50 -7.71
CA ASN A 63 -8.35 -7.99 -9.07
C ASN A 63 -7.49 -6.73 -9.06
N GLN A 64 -6.62 -6.59 -8.06
CA GLN A 64 -5.77 -5.42 -7.84
C GLN A 64 -4.37 -5.87 -7.40
N TYR A 65 -3.37 -5.09 -7.79
CA TYR A 65 -2.03 -5.16 -7.22
C TYR A 65 -2.02 -4.56 -5.82
N VAL A 66 -1.29 -5.19 -4.91
CA VAL A 66 -0.88 -4.65 -3.63
C VAL A 66 0.62 -4.46 -3.71
N VAL A 67 1.06 -3.21 -3.72
CA VAL A 67 2.47 -2.83 -3.86
C VAL A 67 2.98 -2.37 -2.50
N THR A 68 4.04 -2.99 -2.01
CA THR A 68 4.74 -2.63 -0.77
C THR A 68 6.06 -1.96 -1.11
N MET A 69 6.29 -0.77 -0.55
CA MET A 69 7.47 0.05 -0.75
C MET A 69 8.09 0.42 0.59
N THR A 70 9.40 0.62 0.60
CA THR A 70 10.15 1.02 1.78
C THR A 70 10.97 2.27 1.50
N ILE A 71 10.88 3.23 2.41
CA ILE A 71 11.77 4.39 2.49
C ILE A 71 12.77 4.10 3.60
N HIS A 72 14.06 4.18 3.29
CA HIS A 72 15.14 4.07 4.26
C HIS A 72 15.84 5.42 4.42
N THR A 73 16.02 5.85 5.66
CA THR A 73 16.70 7.10 6.00
C THR A 73 17.72 6.89 7.12
N ALA A 74 18.87 7.54 7.01
CA ALA A 74 19.91 7.48 8.03
C ALA A 74 19.45 8.06 9.38
N ALA A 75 19.98 7.52 10.48
CA ALA A 75 19.54 7.87 11.83
C ALA A 75 19.76 9.35 12.20
N ASN A 76 20.77 10.00 11.59
CA ASN A 76 21.09 11.41 11.82
C ASN A 76 20.05 12.39 11.24
N LEU A 77 19.15 11.93 10.37
CA LEU A 77 18.07 12.76 9.81
C LEU A 77 16.86 12.87 10.75
N GLY A 78 16.90 12.20 11.90
CA GLY A 78 15.78 12.09 12.84
C GLY A 78 14.95 10.84 12.63
N GLN A 79 14.02 10.60 13.56
CA GLN A 79 13.10 9.46 13.49
C GLN A 79 12.05 9.71 12.42
N TRP A 80 11.93 8.79 11.46
CA TRP A 80 10.86 8.81 10.47
C TRP A 80 10.73 10.15 9.71
N PRO A 81 11.83 10.69 9.16
CA PRO A 81 11.85 12.05 8.61
C PRO A 81 11.04 12.18 7.31
N VAL A 82 10.56 11.08 6.75
CA VAL A 82 9.65 11.06 5.61
C VAL A 82 8.39 10.27 5.98
N THR A 83 7.24 10.88 5.72
CA THR A 83 5.93 10.24 5.84
C THR A 83 5.17 10.37 4.52
N VAL A 84 4.47 9.31 4.12
CA VAL A 84 3.62 9.33 2.93
C VAL A 84 2.23 9.82 3.32
N ASN A 85 1.81 10.95 2.76
CA ASN A 85 0.47 11.51 2.97
C ASN A 85 -0.54 10.83 2.05
N SER A 86 -0.17 10.63 0.78
CA SER A 86 -0.98 9.91 -0.20
C SER A 86 -0.13 9.19 -1.23
N ILE A 87 -0.69 8.13 -1.80
CA ILE A 87 -0.11 7.33 -2.88
C ILE A 87 -1.25 6.81 -3.75
N ASN A 88 -1.15 7.01 -5.07
CA ASN A 88 -2.22 6.67 -6.01
C ASN A 88 -3.58 7.28 -5.66
N GLY A 89 -3.59 8.50 -5.10
CA GLY A 89 -4.80 9.20 -4.66
C GLY A 89 -5.47 8.63 -3.40
N GLN A 90 -4.83 7.67 -2.71
CA GLN A 90 -5.32 7.05 -1.48
C GLN A 90 -4.33 7.30 -0.32
N ALA A 91 -4.77 7.11 0.91
CA ALA A 91 -3.88 7.03 2.07
C ALA A 91 -3.02 5.75 2.00
N PRO A 92 -1.78 5.77 2.52
CA PRO A 92 -0.97 4.56 2.59
C PRO A 92 -1.61 3.52 3.52
N GLN A 93 -1.47 2.25 3.15
CA GLN A 93 -2.00 1.09 3.88
C GLN A 93 -0.86 0.31 4.55
N ASN A 94 -1.15 -0.40 5.62
CA ASN A 94 -0.20 -1.27 6.33
C ASN A 94 1.13 -0.57 6.68
N VAL A 95 1.04 0.65 7.19
CA VAL A 95 2.23 1.45 7.53
C VAL A 95 2.98 0.83 8.71
N SER A 96 4.24 0.53 8.49
CA SER A 96 5.18 0.00 9.49
C SER A 96 6.41 0.89 9.61
N LYS A 97 6.87 1.09 10.84
CA LYS A 97 7.99 1.95 11.20
C LYS A 97 8.96 1.12 12.05
N THR A 98 10.11 0.76 11.50
CA THR A 98 11.12 -0.09 12.16
C THR A 98 12.54 0.47 12.11
N GLN A 99 13.18 0.59 13.27
CA GLN A 99 14.60 0.93 13.32
C GLN A 99 15.46 -0.29 12.95
N GLY A 100 16.48 -0.08 12.11
CA GLY A 100 17.41 -1.11 11.66
C GLY A 100 18.82 -0.55 11.50
N ASP A 101 19.71 -1.31 10.84
CA ASP A 101 21.14 -1.01 10.68
C ASP A 101 21.40 0.43 10.18
N GLY A 102 21.75 1.34 11.10
CA GLY A 102 22.13 2.71 10.78
C GLY A 102 20.99 3.69 10.48
N GLY A 103 19.72 3.29 10.61
CA GLY A 103 18.62 4.14 10.19
C GLY A 103 17.20 3.66 10.51
N TYR A 104 16.25 4.23 9.77
CA TYR A 104 14.81 4.09 9.97
C TYR A 104 14.15 3.63 8.66
N ASN A 105 13.40 2.52 8.69
CA ASN A 105 12.61 1.98 7.58
C ASN A 105 11.11 2.28 7.70
N TYR A 106 10.60 3.18 6.85
CA TYR A 106 9.17 3.50 6.72
C TYR A 106 8.63 2.64 5.59
N THR A 107 7.90 1.58 5.93
CA THR A 107 7.31 0.65 4.96
C THR A 107 5.82 0.91 4.88
N TYR A 108 5.28 0.94 3.67
CA TYR A 108 3.86 1.13 3.42
C TYR A 108 3.45 0.36 2.18
N SER A 109 2.14 0.19 2.02
CA SER A 109 1.55 -0.44 0.84
C SER A 109 0.44 0.41 0.24
N PHE A 110 0.14 0.16 -1.03
CA PHE A 110 -1.02 0.74 -1.71
C PHE A 110 -1.59 -0.23 -2.73
N THR A 111 -2.84 0.02 -3.13
CA THR A 111 -3.51 -0.79 -4.16
C THR A 111 -3.61 -0.05 -5.48
N ALA A 112 -3.46 -0.79 -6.57
CA ALA A 112 -3.60 -0.27 -7.93
C ALA A 112 -4.20 -1.33 -8.86
N LYS A 113 -5.07 -0.90 -9.78
CA LYS A 113 -5.60 -1.78 -10.84
C LYS A 113 -4.61 -2.00 -11.99
N SER A 114 -3.65 -1.08 -12.14
CA SER A 114 -2.63 -1.10 -13.19
C SER A 114 -1.39 -0.36 -12.69
N LEU A 115 -0.22 -0.83 -13.10
CA LEU A 115 1.07 -0.19 -12.84
C LEU A 115 1.77 0.30 -14.11
N ASN A 116 1.09 0.23 -15.28
CA ASN A 116 1.66 0.66 -16.57
C ASN A 116 1.81 2.18 -16.70
N GLY A 117 1.17 2.95 -15.81
CA GLY A 117 1.24 4.40 -15.78
C GLY A 117 2.14 4.93 -14.66
N VAL A 118 2.22 6.25 -14.58
CA VAL A 118 2.88 6.93 -13.46
C VAL A 118 1.95 6.95 -12.25
N ILE A 119 2.47 6.54 -11.09
CA ILE A 119 1.76 6.64 -9.81
C ILE A 119 2.29 7.85 -9.05
N SER A 120 1.41 8.79 -8.71
CA SER A 120 1.77 9.96 -7.93
C SER A 120 1.66 9.73 -6.43
N SER A 121 2.52 10.38 -5.66
CA SER A 121 2.51 10.37 -4.20
C SER A 121 2.75 11.77 -3.65
N ALA A 122 2.05 12.12 -2.58
CA ALA A 122 2.37 13.27 -1.75
C ALA A 122 3.07 12.79 -0.48
N ILE A 123 4.21 13.39 -0.16
CA ILE A 123 5.01 13.08 1.01
C ILE A 123 5.23 14.34 1.86
N TYR A 124 5.37 14.14 3.16
CA TYR A 124 5.84 15.15 4.09
C TYR A 124 7.25 14.79 4.55
N VAL A 125 8.17 15.73 4.44
CA VAL A 125 9.54 15.62 4.93
C VAL A 125 9.69 16.52 6.14
N SER A 126 10.26 16.00 7.22
CA SER A 126 10.55 16.73 8.44
C SER A 126 11.87 16.26 9.05
N ILE A 127 12.89 17.10 8.91
CA ILE A 127 14.21 16.94 9.52
C ILE A 127 14.32 18.02 10.59
N PRO A 128 14.42 17.65 11.89
CA PRO A 128 14.42 18.61 12.99
C PRO A 128 15.44 19.72 12.78
N ASN A 129 14.99 20.98 12.90
CA ASN A 129 15.81 22.19 12.78
C ASN A 129 16.54 22.40 11.44
N VAL A 130 16.25 21.60 10.40
CA VAL A 130 16.92 21.69 9.09
C VAL A 130 15.93 21.97 7.98
N TYR A 131 14.86 21.16 7.88
CA TYR A 131 14.00 21.21 6.71
C TYR A 131 12.62 20.60 6.98
N THR A 132 11.56 21.32 6.62
CA THR A 132 10.20 20.77 6.59
C THR A 132 9.46 21.20 5.33
N ALA A 133 8.85 20.26 4.60
CA ALA A 133 8.10 20.57 3.38
C ALA A 133 7.18 19.41 2.96
N ASN A 134 6.13 19.76 2.20
CA ASN A 134 5.35 18.80 1.43
C ASN A 134 5.89 18.74 0.00
N HIS A 135 6.04 17.53 -0.53
CA HIS A 135 6.47 17.29 -1.89
C HIS A 135 5.53 16.33 -2.59
N ASN A 136 5.40 16.51 -3.91
CA ASN A 136 4.86 15.49 -4.77
C ASN A 136 6.00 14.77 -5.47
N ILE A 137 5.84 13.47 -5.68
CA ILE A 137 6.75 12.61 -6.44
C ILE A 137 5.96 11.67 -7.33
N SER A 138 6.62 11.15 -8.35
CA SER A 138 6.03 10.24 -9.33
C SER A 138 6.81 8.93 -9.36
N PHE A 139 6.12 7.80 -9.52
CA PHE A 139 6.74 6.48 -9.63
C PHE A 139 6.38 5.83 -10.96
N LYS A 140 7.39 5.25 -11.61
CA LYS A 140 7.22 4.45 -12.82
C LYS A 140 7.73 3.04 -12.56
N PHE A 141 6.82 2.06 -12.57
CA PHE A 141 7.14 0.66 -12.30
C PHE A 141 7.55 -0.06 -13.60
N ASP A 142 8.48 -1.00 -13.48
CA ASP A 142 8.80 -1.94 -14.56
C ASP A 142 7.75 -3.05 -14.59
N THR A 143 6.88 -3.04 -15.60
CA THR A 143 5.74 -3.96 -15.66
C THR A 143 6.05 -5.28 -16.35
N SER A 144 7.31 -5.53 -16.74
CA SER A 144 7.72 -6.73 -17.47
C SER A 144 7.49 -8.04 -16.72
N GLN A 145 7.54 -8.01 -15.38
CA GLN A 145 7.44 -9.19 -14.52
C GLN A 145 6.29 -9.10 -13.50
N LEU A 146 5.18 -8.46 -13.85
CA LEU A 146 4.03 -8.39 -12.95
C LEU A 146 3.32 -9.74 -12.82
N PRO A 147 2.89 -10.12 -11.60
CA PRO A 147 2.00 -11.26 -11.43
C PRO A 147 0.69 -11.04 -12.18
N ALA A 148 0.10 -12.11 -12.73
CA ALA A 148 -1.18 -12.00 -13.42
C ALA A 148 -2.29 -11.60 -12.43
N LEU A 149 -3.10 -10.60 -12.80
CA LEU A 149 -4.41 -10.41 -12.17
C LEU A 149 -5.33 -11.52 -12.68
N ASN A 150 -6.00 -12.24 -11.77
CA ASN A 150 -6.85 -13.38 -12.13
C ASN A 150 -7.97 -12.95 -13.08
N GLY A 151 -7.80 -13.20 -14.38
CA GLY A 151 -8.80 -12.91 -15.42
C GLY A 151 -8.20 -12.22 -16.65
N LYS A 152 -7.57 -13.02 -17.51
CA LYS A 152 -7.11 -12.70 -18.88
C LYS A 152 -5.81 -11.88 -18.98
N SER A 153 -4.73 -12.62 -19.24
CA SER A 153 -3.58 -12.12 -19.98
C SER A 153 -4.05 -11.56 -21.33
N ALA A 154 -3.74 -10.29 -21.60
CA ALA A 154 -3.84 -9.71 -22.94
C ALA A 154 -2.45 -9.21 -23.35
N LYS A 155 -1.71 -10.11 -24.02
CA LYS A 155 -0.71 -9.74 -25.02
C LYS A 155 -1.46 -9.25 -26.26
N VAL A 156 -1.35 -7.96 -26.61
CA VAL A 156 -1.40 -7.35 -27.96
C VAL A 156 -0.89 -5.91 -27.75
N GLY A 157 0.20 -5.43 -28.34
CA GLY A 157 0.51 -5.41 -29.76
C GLY A 157 0.26 -3.99 -30.27
N SER A 158 1.35 -3.28 -30.56
CA SER A 158 1.34 -1.98 -31.23
C SER A 158 0.62 -2.07 -32.56
N THR A 159 -0.35 -1.19 -32.80
CA THR A 159 -0.71 -0.74 -34.15
C THR A 159 -1.06 0.75 -34.10
N GLN A 160 -0.09 1.56 -34.52
CA GLN A 160 -0.34 2.86 -35.12
C GLN A 160 -1.18 2.67 -36.39
N THR A 161 -2.24 3.47 -36.54
CA THR A 161 -2.81 3.74 -37.86
C THR A 161 -2.92 5.25 -38.01
N SER A 162 -2.02 5.76 -38.83
CA SER A 162 -2.00 7.07 -39.46
C SER A 162 -3.28 7.30 -40.27
N SER A 163 -3.80 8.52 -40.27
CA SER A 163 -4.59 9.01 -41.41
C SER A 163 -4.18 10.43 -41.72
N ALA A 164 -3.57 10.59 -42.89
CA ALA A 164 -3.18 11.84 -43.50
C ALA A 164 -4.30 12.32 -44.45
N GLY A 165 -4.56 13.62 -44.42
CA GLY A 165 -4.89 14.50 -45.56
C GLY A 165 -6.09 14.17 -46.45
N THR A 166 -7.03 15.12 -46.60
CA THR A 166 -7.25 15.87 -47.86
C THR A 166 -8.15 17.09 -47.62
N SER A 167 -7.81 18.12 -48.36
CA SER A 167 -8.23 19.53 -48.39
C SER A 167 -9.63 19.80 -48.94
N SER A 168 -10.16 20.99 -48.59
CA SER A 168 -10.53 22.08 -49.52
C SER A 168 -11.87 22.77 -49.22
N GLN A 169 -11.76 24.10 -49.24
CA GLN A 169 -12.74 25.15 -49.54
C GLN A 169 -14.07 25.30 -48.76
N ALA A 170 -14.22 26.52 -48.26
CA ALA A 170 -15.44 27.12 -47.73
C ALA A 170 -16.50 27.40 -48.80
N ALA A 171 -17.79 27.29 -48.42
CA ALA A 171 -18.85 28.15 -48.95
C ALA A 171 -20.11 28.14 -48.04
N SER A 172 -20.47 29.35 -47.60
CA SER A 172 -21.80 29.90 -47.34
C SER A 172 -22.82 29.19 -46.43
N VAL A 173 -23.23 29.98 -45.45
CA VAL A 173 -24.38 29.83 -44.56
C VAL A 173 -25.70 29.78 -45.34
N ALA A 174 -26.44 28.67 -45.23
CA ALA A 174 -27.91 28.63 -45.34
C ALA A 174 -28.42 27.26 -44.85
N GLY A 175 -29.17 27.22 -43.74
CA GLY A 175 -29.81 25.98 -43.31
C GLY A 175 -30.25 25.93 -41.84
N ALA A 176 -30.85 26.99 -41.30
CA ALA A 176 -31.42 26.96 -39.94
C ALA A 176 -32.64 26.03 -39.79
N ASN A 177 -33.15 25.43 -40.87
CA ASN A 177 -34.44 24.76 -40.90
C ASN A 177 -34.43 23.31 -41.42
N ASP A 178 -33.29 22.58 -41.43
CA ASP A 178 -33.30 21.14 -41.73
C ASP A 178 -33.84 20.34 -40.52
N PRO A 179 -35.03 19.73 -40.59
CA PRO A 179 -35.64 19.00 -39.48
C PRO A 179 -34.85 17.76 -39.08
N GLN A 180 -34.15 17.11 -40.02
CA GLN A 180 -33.34 15.92 -39.74
C GLN A 180 -32.05 16.29 -39.00
N LEU A 181 -31.44 17.43 -39.34
CA LEU A 181 -30.24 17.92 -38.64
C LEU A 181 -30.59 18.29 -37.19
N GLN A 182 -31.68 19.03 -36.98
CA GLN A 182 -32.22 19.40 -35.67
C GLN A 182 -32.52 18.16 -34.79
N GLN A 183 -33.08 17.10 -35.37
CA GLN A 183 -33.35 15.84 -34.65
C GLN A 183 -32.06 15.11 -34.27
N LYS A 184 -31.06 15.08 -35.15
CA LYS A 184 -29.76 14.45 -34.91
C LYS A 184 -28.99 15.18 -33.80
N LEU A 185 -28.98 16.51 -33.82
CA LEU A 185 -28.39 17.36 -32.77
C LEU A 185 -29.09 17.19 -31.42
N LYS A 186 -30.42 17.10 -31.38
CA LYS A 186 -31.18 16.82 -30.14
C LYS A 186 -30.84 15.45 -29.55
N LYS A 187 -30.72 14.40 -30.39
CA LYS A 187 -30.31 13.05 -29.94
C LYS A 187 -28.88 13.03 -29.40
N LEU A 188 -27.93 13.67 -30.09
CA LEU A 188 -26.54 13.79 -29.64
C LEU A 188 -26.42 14.53 -28.30
N ASN A 189 -27.15 15.64 -28.14
CA ASN A 189 -27.18 16.39 -26.88
C ASN A 189 -27.82 15.61 -25.73
N ALA A 190 -28.88 14.85 -25.99
CA ALA A 190 -29.48 13.96 -24.99
C ALA A 190 -28.50 12.86 -24.55
N GLN A 191 -27.81 12.22 -25.51
CA GLN A 191 -26.79 11.20 -25.23
C GLN A 191 -25.61 11.77 -24.45
N ALA A 192 -25.10 12.96 -24.82
CA ALA A 192 -24.04 13.65 -24.10
C ALA A 192 -24.43 13.99 -22.66
N LYS A 193 -25.67 14.47 -22.43
CA LYS A 193 -26.19 14.73 -21.08
C LYS A 193 -26.31 13.46 -20.25
N SER A 194 -26.85 12.37 -20.81
CA SER A 194 -26.95 11.08 -20.11
C SER A 194 -25.58 10.49 -19.77
N GLN A 195 -24.60 10.59 -20.68
CA GLN A 195 -23.23 10.15 -20.43
C GLN A 195 -22.53 11.02 -19.36
N SER A 196 -22.71 12.34 -19.39
CA SER A 196 -22.19 13.26 -18.38
C SER A 196 -22.76 12.97 -16.98
N GLN A 197 -24.07 12.72 -16.88
CA GLN A 197 -24.71 12.35 -15.61
C GLN A 197 -24.28 10.97 -15.11
N ALA A 198 -24.05 10.01 -16.01
CA ALA A 198 -23.53 8.70 -15.64
C ALA A 198 -22.06 8.78 -15.16
N ALA A 199 -21.25 9.63 -15.79
CA ALA A 199 -19.88 9.90 -15.39
C ALA A 199 -19.82 10.54 -14.00
N SER A 200 -20.59 11.60 -13.75
CA SER A 200 -20.61 12.28 -12.44
C SER A 200 -21.09 11.37 -11.30
N LYS A 201 -22.08 10.50 -11.55
CA LYS A 201 -22.49 9.47 -10.58
C LYS A 201 -21.39 8.44 -10.30
N LYS A 202 -20.65 8.00 -11.34
CA LYS A 202 -19.52 7.08 -11.17
C LYS A 202 -18.39 7.74 -10.39
N GLU A 203 -18.06 8.99 -10.69
CA GLU A 203 -17.05 9.77 -9.99
C GLU A 203 -17.40 9.96 -8.52
N SER A 204 -18.63 10.36 -8.20
CA SER A 204 -19.10 10.51 -6.81
C SER A 204 -19.01 9.20 -6.02
N ARG A 205 -19.43 8.07 -6.63
CA ARG A 205 -19.30 6.75 -6.00
C ARG A 205 -17.83 6.34 -5.77
N LEU A 206 -16.95 6.63 -6.73
CA LEU A 206 -15.53 6.34 -6.62
C LEU A 206 -14.86 7.20 -5.53
N ALA A 207 -15.23 8.47 -5.45
CA ALA A 207 -14.77 9.39 -4.40
C ALA A 207 -15.22 8.92 -3.01
N LYS A 208 -16.49 8.51 -2.86
CA LYS A 208 -17.00 7.96 -1.61
C LYS A 208 -16.25 6.68 -1.20
N LYS A 209 -16.03 5.75 -2.13
CA LYS A 209 -15.27 4.52 -1.88
C LYS A 209 -13.81 4.81 -1.49
N THR A 210 -13.18 5.76 -2.15
CA THR A 210 -11.83 6.25 -1.82
C THR A 210 -11.78 6.82 -0.40
N LEU A 211 -12.75 7.65 -0.03
CA LEU A 211 -12.83 8.21 1.30
C LEU A 211 -13.00 7.13 2.38
N GLU A 212 -13.91 6.19 2.17
CA GLU A 212 -14.11 5.05 3.08
C GLU A 212 -12.84 4.20 3.21
N GLN A 213 -12.16 3.93 2.09
CA GLN A 213 -10.89 3.20 2.08
C GLN A 213 -9.80 3.95 2.85
N ASN A 214 -9.69 5.27 2.69
CA ASN A 214 -8.71 6.10 3.38
C ASN A 214 -8.97 6.11 4.90
N VAL A 215 -10.22 6.25 5.32
CA VAL A 215 -10.62 6.21 6.74
C VAL A 215 -10.27 4.85 7.34
N GLN A 216 -10.55 3.76 6.63
CA GLN A 216 -10.19 2.41 7.08
C GLN A 216 -8.67 2.20 7.16
N ALA A 217 -7.92 2.67 6.16
CA ALA A 217 -6.46 2.57 6.14
C ALA A 217 -5.83 3.33 7.31
N GLN A 218 -6.29 4.55 7.58
CA GLN A 218 -5.83 5.35 8.74
C GLN A 218 -6.15 4.65 10.06
N ALA A 219 -7.40 4.20 10.25
CA ALA A 219 -7.78 3.48 11.46
C ALA A 219 -7.00 2.17 11.66
N ALA A 220 -6.71 1.43 10.58
CA ALA A 220 -5.89 0.22 10.63
C ALA A 220 -4.44 0.53 10.97
N ASN A 221 -3.85 1.58 10.37
CA ASN A 221 -2.50 2.03 10.68
C ASN A 221 -2.37 2.43 12.16
N ASP A 222 -3.33 3.20 12.68
CA ASP A 222 -3.34 3.63 14.09
C ASP A 222 -3.44 2.43 15.05
N ARG A 223 -4.28 1.44 14.71
CA ARG A 223 -4.37 0.19 15.47
C ARG A 223 -3.06 -0.58 15.44
N ASN A 224 -2.48 -0.75 14.25
CA ASN A 224 -1.23 -1.52 14.08
C ASN A 224 -0.05 -0.87 14.81
N GLN A 225 0.05 0.47 14.79
CA GLN A 225 1.07 1.21 15.53
C GLN A 225 0.92 1.02 17.05
N LYS A 226 -0.32 1.11 17.58
CA LYS A 226 -0.59 0.86 19.00
C LYS A 226 -0.25 -0.58 19.40
N LEU A 227 -0.64 -1.57 18.59
CA LEU A 227 -0.34 -2.98 18.85
C LEU A 227 1.17 -3.26 18.82
N PHE A 228 1.90 -2.71 17.85
CA PHE A 228 3.36 -2.83 17.80
C PHE A 228 4.01 -2.28 19.07
N TYR A 229 3.58 -1.11 19.54
CA TYR A 229 4.06 -0.52 20.81
C TYR A 229 3.79 -1.43 22.02
N TYR A 230 2.59 -2.01 22.12
CA TYR A 230 2.25 -2.95 23.20
C TYR A 230 3.04 -4.27 23.14
N VAL A 231 3.28 -4.82 21.94
CA VAL A 231 4.09 -6.04 21.77
C VAL A 231 5.55 -5.78 22.11
N LEU A 232 6.10 -4.63 21.73
CA LEU A 232 7.49 -4.26 22.05
C LEU A 232 7.70 -4.12 23.56
N ILE A 233 6.82 -3.38 24.25
CA ILE A 233 6.95 -3.15 25.70
C ILE A 233 6.58 -4.40 26.51
N GLY A 234 5.48 -5.07 26.15
CA GLY A 234 5.05 -6.30 26.82
C GLY A 234 6.02 -7.46 26.61
N GLY A 235 6.59 -7.59 25.41
CA GLY A 235 7.63 -8.57 25.10
C GLY A 235 8.93 -8.33 25.87
N CYS A 236 9.39 -7.07 25.95
CA CYS A 236 10.57 -6.71 26.74
C CYS A 236 10.35 -6.94 28.26
N LEU A 237 9.20 -6.54 28.81
CA LEU A 237 8.86 -6.81 30.22
C LEU A 237 8.77 -8.31 30.52
N GLY A 238 8.16 -9.08 29.61
CA GLY A 238 8.09 -10.54 29.72
C GLY A 238 9.48 -11.19 29.74
N LEU A 239 10.39 -10.76 28.86
CA LEU A 239 11.77 -11.25 28.85
C LEU A 239 12.53 -10.90 30.13
N VAL A 240 12.39 -9.68 30.66
CA VAL A 240 13.02 -9.27 31.92
C VAL A 240 12.55 -10.13 33.09
N ILE A 241 11.24 -10.43 33.18
CA ILE A 241 10.68 -11.30 34.23
C ILE A 241 11.22 -12.73 34.12
N ILE A 242 11.32 -13.27 32.91
CA ILE A 242 11.88 -14.62 32.68
C ILE A 242 13.36 -14.67 33.10
N ILE A 243 14.16 -13.66 32.76
CA ILE A 243 15.57 -13.58 33.15
C ILE A 243 15.72 -13.43 34.67
N ALA A 244 14.88 -12.62 35.32
CA ALA A 244 14.87 -12.47 36.77
C ALA A 244 14.48 -13.78 37.49
N ALA A 245 13.50 -14.52 36.97
CA ALA A 245 13.11 -15.82 37.51
C ALA A 245 14.22 -16.88 37.33
N ALA A 246 14.87 -16.92 36.17
CA ALA A 246 15.98 -17.83 35.89
C ALA A 246 17.19 -17.56 36.81
N THR A 247 17.57 -16.30 36.99
CA THR A 247 18.67 -15.90 37.88
C THR A 247 18.35 -16.23 39.35
N TYR A 248 17.12 -15.95 39.81
CA TYR A 248 16.67 -16.34 41.15
C TYR A 248 16.74 -17.86 41.36
N PHE A 249 16.28 -18.65 40.39
CA PHE A 249 16.29 -20.11 40.48
C PHE A 249 17.71 -20.68 40.54
N VAL A 250 18.63 -20.18 39.70
CA VAL A 250 20.05 -20.62 39.72
C VAL A 250 20.74 -20.25 41.04
N VAL A 251 20.53 -19.05 41.55
CA VAL A 251 21.10 -18.62 42.83
C VAL A 251 20.55 -19.44 43.99
N ASN A 252 19.24 -19.71 44.00
CA ASN A 252 18.61 -20.51 45.03
C ASN A 252 19.03 -22.00 44.95
N ALA A 253 19.22 -22.55 43.75
CA ALA A 253 19.72 -23.91 43.56
C ALA A 253 21.16 -24.06 44.09
N LYS A 254 22.03 -23.07 43.87
CA LYS A 254 23.40 -23.07 44.41
C LYS A 254 23.46 -22.99 45.94
N LYS A 255 22.49 -22.32 46.59
CA LYS A 255 22.41 -22.27 48.07
C LYS A 255 21.99 -23.60 48.71
N LYS A 256 21.40 -24.53 47.94
CA LYS A 256 20.93 -25.82 48.44
C LYS A 256 21.88 -26.99 48.16
N LEU A 257 23.03 -26.76 47.54
CA LEU A 257 24.05 -27.79 47.39
C LEU A 257 24.85 -27.90 48.69
N PRO A 258 24.95 -29.08 49.33
CA PRO A 258 25.82 -29.28 50.47
C PRO A 258 27.26 -29.03 50.04
N ARG A 259 27.95 -28.13 50.74
CA ARG A 259 29.41 -27.98 50.62
C ARG A 259 30.02 -29.22 51.25
N HIS A 260 30.46 -30.15 50.40
CA HIS A 260 31.41 -31.19 50.77
C HIS A 260 32.82 -30.61 50.78
#